data_AF-A0A4Y2F789-F1
#
_entry.id   AF-A0A4Y2F789-F1
#
_cell.length_a   1.000
_cell.length_b   1.000
_cell.length_c   1.000
_cell.angle_alpha   90.00
_cell.angle_beta   90.00
_cell.angle_gamma   90.00
#
_symmetry.space_group_name_H-M   'P 1'
#
loop_
_entity.id
_entity.type
_entity.pdbx_description
1 polymer ?
#
loop_
_entity_poly.entity_id
_entity_poly.type
_entity_poly.pdbx_seq_one_letter_code
_entity_poly.pdbx_strand_id
1 'polypeptide(L)'
;MIKVIIFLFAGVAVASALVCEPDFCDRIRCKVTTCPPGQVRTKKNNCQCCGICVPLQKKGEYCLPDYPLKDYTGRVIQDSDCASGLKCDSNTRKCVEP
;
A
#
# COMPACT_ATOMS: atom_id res chain seq x y z
N MET A 1 -3.95 35.19 -21.96
CA MET A 1 -4.49 33.89 -22.40
C MET A 1 -3.44 32.78 -22.32
N ILE A 2 -2.26 32.94 -22.91
CA ILE A 2 -1.15 31.94 -22.87
C ILE A 2 -0.73 31.51 -21.44
N LYS A 3 -0.68 32.44 -20.47
CA LYS A 3 -0.31 32.12 -19.08
C LYS A 3 -1.29 31.15 -18.40
N VAL A 4 -2.59 31.28 -18.67
CA VAL A 4 -3.62 30.40 -18.09
C VAL A 4 -3.54 29.00 -18.69
N ILE A 5 -3.25 28.92 -19.99
CA ILE A 5 -3.05 27.66 -20.71
C ILE A 5 -1.83 26.92 -20.14
N ILE A 6 -0.71 27.61 -19.90
CA ILE A 6 0.50 27.02 -19.29
C ILE A 6 0.20 26.46 -17.88
N PHE A 7 -0.57 27.18 -17.06
CA PHE A 7 -0.96 26.70 -15.73
C PHE A 7 -1.87 25.47 -15.77
N LEU A 8 -2.79 25.40 -16.74
CA LEU A 8 -3.66 24.23 -16.93
C LEU A 8 -2.88 22.99 -17.39
N PHE A 9 -1.96 23.14 -18.35
CA PHE A 9 -1.12 22.01 -18.79
C PHE A 9 -0.17 21.52 -17.70
N ALA A 10 0.37 22.44 -16.88
CA ALA A 10 1.20 22.06 -15.73
C ALA A 10 0.41 21.25 -14.69
N GLY A 11 -0.87 21.58 -14.46
CA GLY A 11 -1.75 20.86 -13.53
C GLY A 11 -2.09 19.42 -13.97
N VAL A 12 -2.26 19.18 -15.27
CA VAL A 12 -2.57 17.83 -15.79
C VAL A 12 -1.37 16.89 -15.68
N ALA A 13 -0.15 17.39 -15.89
CA ALA A 13 1.07 16.58 -15.81
C ALA A 13 1.33 15.98 -14.41
N VAL A 14 0.89 16.65 -13.35
CA VAL A 14 1.09 16.18 -11.96
C VAL A 14 0.09 15.10 -11.56
N ALA A 15 -1.10 15.05 -12.18
CA ALA A 15 -2.13 14.08 -11.86
C ALA A 15 -1.75 12.65 -12.30
N SER A 16 -1.00 12.52 -13.40
CA SER A 16 -0.60 11.23 -13.97
C SER A 16 0.43 10.47 -13.14
N ALA A 17 1.10 11.12 -12.18
CA ALA A 17 2.12 10.48 -11.35
C ALA A 17 1.55 9.69 -10.15
N LEU A 18 0.26 9.87 -9.83
CA LEU A 18 -0.40 9.29 -8.65
C LEU A 18 -1.37 8.16 -8.97
N VAL A 19 -1.73 7.98 -10.25
CA VAL A 19 -2.69 6.97 -10.69
C VAL A 19 -1.94 5.82 -11.32
N CYS A 20 -2.19 4.63 -10.79
CA CYS A 20 -1.68 3.39 -11.36
C CYS A 20 -2.47 3.09 -12.63
N GLU A 21 -1.80 3.11 -13.77
CA GLU A 21 -2.39 2.66 -15.03
C GLU A 21 -2.82 1.18 -14.92
N PRO A 22 -3.92 0.75 -15.56
CA PRO A 22 -4.44 -0.61 -15.43
C PRO A 22 -3.41 -1.70 -15.77
N ASP A 23 -2.53 -1.41 -16.71
CA ASP A 23 -1.45 -2.26 -17.24
C ASP A 23 -0.09 -2.01 -16.55
N PHE A 24 -0.05 -1.18 -15.51
CA PHE A 24 1.19 -0.86 -14.78
C PHE A 24 1.84 -2.12 -14.20
N CYS A 25 1.04 -3.05 -13.65
CA CYS A 25 1.57 -4.28 -13.06
C CYS A 25 2.12 -5.28 -14.08
N ASP A 26 1.67 -5.25 -15.33
CA ASP A 26 2.15 -6.14 -16.40
C ASP A 26 3.59 -5.81 -16.80
N ARG A 27 3.99 -4.55 -16.59
CA ARG A 27 5.35 -4.06 -16.84
C ARG A 27 6.30 -4.31 -15.67
N ILE A 28 5.79 -4.67 -14.49
CA ILE A 28 6.59 -4.86 -13.26
C ILE A 28 6.95 -6.33 -13.10
N ARG A 29 8.25 -6.66 -13.12
CA ARG A 29 8.73 -7.99 -12.74
C ARG A 29 8.89 -8.09 -11.22
N CYS A 30 7.92 -8.70 -10.56
CA CYS A 30 8.01 -8.97 -9.13
C CYS A 30 9.02 -10.08 -8.84
N LYS A 31 9.93 -9.83 -7.88
CA LYS A 31 10.74 -10.91 -7.30
C LYS A 31 9.81 -11.82 -6.52
N VAL A 32 9.65 -13.06 -6.97
CA VAL A 32 8.84 -14.06 -6.26
C VAL A 32 9.68 -14.54 -5.08
N THR A 33 9.40 -13.99 -3.90
CA THR A 33 9.99 -14.43 -2.65
C THR A 33 8.93 -15.22 -1.90
N THR A 34 9.17 -16.51 -1.65
CA THR A 34 8.39 -17.26 -0.66
C THR A 34 8.60 -16.61 0.69
N CYS A 35 7.52 -16.27 1.40
CA CYS A 35 7.66 -15.64 2.70
C CYS A 35 8.23 -16.63 3.73
N PRO A 36 9.18 -16.19 4.58
CA PRO A 36 9.61 -16.97 5.73
C PRO A 36 8.44 -17.37 6.64
N PRO A 37 8.59 -18.44 7.44
CA PRO A 37 7.60 -18.81 8.45
C PRO A 37 7.22 -17.63 9.36
N GLY A 38 5.93 -17.43 9.61
CA GLY A 38 5.40 -16.33 10.41
C GLY A 38 5.15 -15.03 9.64
N GLN A 39 5.39 -15.01 8.34
CA GLN A 39 5.07 -13.88 7.46
C GLN A 39 4.02 -14.27 6.42
N VAL A 40 3.22 -13.29 6.01
CA VAL A 40 2.26 -13.42 4.91
C VAL A 40 2.61 -12.45 3.79
N ARG A 41 2.30 -12.87 2.56
CA ARG A 41 2.44 -12.00 1.40
C ARG A 41 1.23 -11.07 1.33
N THR A 42 1.44 -9.78 1.50
CA THR A 42 0.39 -8.76 1.42
C THR A 42 0.65 -7.80 0.25
N LYS A 43 -0.40 -7.45 -0.50
CA LYS A 43 -0.35 -6.52 -1.64
C LYS A 43 -0.91 -5.16 -1.23
N LYS A 44 -0.16 -4.40 -0.43
CA LYS A 44 -0.62 -3.08 0.07
C LYS A 44 0.28 -1.90 -0.38
N ASN A 45 1.19 -2.10 -1.36
CA ASN A 45 2.16 -1.09 -1.80
C ASN A 45 1.61 -0.23 -2.95
N ASN A 46 2.38 0.78 -3.41
CA ASN A 46 2.00 1.60 -4.56
C ASN A 46 1.66 0.71 -5.76
N CYS A 47 0.44 0.87 -6.29
CA CYS A 47 -0.16 0.06 -7.36
C CYS A 47 -0.39 -1.42 -7.06
N GLN A 48 -0.07 -1.91 -5.86
CA GLN A 48 -0.35 -3.27 -5.38
C GLN A 48 0.20 -4.40 -6.29
N CYS A 49 1.16 -4.11 -7.17
CA CYS A 49 1.62 -5.07 -8.17
C CYS A 49 2.42 -6.22 -7.56
N CYS A 50 3.29 -5.90 -6.60
CA CYS A 50 4.13 -6.90 -5.94
C CYS A 50 3.75 -7.02 -4.47
N GLY A 51 3.35 -8.21 -4.04
CA GLY A 51 3.19 -8.46 -2.61
C GLY A 51 4.53 -8.51 -1.90
N ILE A 52 4.63 -7.90 -0.73
CA ILE A 52 5.78 -8.01 0.19
C ILE A 52 5.44 -8.98 1.32
N CYS A 53 6.46 -9.55 1.95
CA CYS A 53 6.28 -10.40 3.13
C CYS A 53 6.27 -9.53 4.37
N VAL A 54 5.20 -9.60 5.15
CA VAL A 54 5.02 -8.86 6.40
C VAL A 54 4.70 -9.84 7.54
N PRO A 55 5.13 -9.56 8.78
CA PRO A 55 4.80 -10.40 9.93
C PRO A 55 3.29 -10.41 10.22
N LEU A 56 2.81 -11.56 10.71
CA LEU A 56 1.42 -11.74 11.16
C LEU A 56 1.24 -11.31 12.61
N GLN A 57 0.28 -10.42 12.86
CA GLN A 57 -0.06 -9.87 14.17
C GLN A 57 -1.23 -10.65 14.79
N LYS A 58 -1.10 -11.00 16.06
CA LYS A 58 -2.11 -11.71 16.84
C LYS A 58 -3.24 -10.79 17.27
N LYS A 59 -4.31 -11.38 17.81
CA LYS A 59 -5.44 -10.65 18.38
C LYS A 59 -4.96 -9.65 19.43
N GLY A 60 -5.39 -8.40 19.31
CA GLY A 60 -5.04 -7.30 20.21
C GLY A 60 -3.70 -6.62 19.92
N GLU A 61 -2.87 -7.17 19.02
CA GLU A 61 -1.63 -6.52 18.58
C GLU A 61 -1.92 -5.39 17.59
N TYR A 62 -0.95 -4.48 17.46
CA TYR A 62 -1.07 -3.32 16.61
C TYR A 62 -0.99 -3.69 15.13
N CYS A 63 -1.89 -3.10 14.35
CA CYS A 63 -1.95 -3.24 12.91
C CYS A 63 -2.07 -1.88 12.23
N LEU A 64 -1.63 -1.82 10.97
CA LEU A 64 -1.84 -0.67 10.11
C LEU A 64 -3.11 -0.91 9.28
N PRO A 65 -4.09 0.00 9.29
CA PRO A 65 -5.28 -0.13 8.44
C PRO A 65 -4.88 -0.11 6.96
N ASP A 66 -5.74 -0.63 6.08
CA ASP A 66 -5.46 -0.84 4.64
C ASP A 66 -5.14 0.44 3.83
N TYR A 67 -5.12 1.61 4.46
CA TYR A 67 -4.68 2.84 3.83
C TYR A 67 -3.15 2.90 3.81
N PRO A 68 -2.54 3.26 2.66
CA PRO A 68 -1.10 3.41 2.58
C PRO A 68 -0.67 4.61 3.44
N LEU A 69 -0.24 4.33 4.67
CA LEU A 69 0.45 5.29 5.51
C LEU A 69 1.78 5.59 4.84
N LYS A 70 1.91 6.82 4.32
CA LYS A 70 3.16 7.30 3.74
C LYS A 70 3.97 7.98 4.85
N ASP A 71 5.27 7.70 4.93
CA ASP A 71 6.19 8.50 5.74
C ASP A 71 6.32 9.93 5.18
N TYR A 72 7.06 10.78 5.88
CA TYR A 72 7.35 12.16 5.46
C TYR A 72 8.15 12.25 4.15
N THR A 73 8.65 11.12 3.63
CA THR A 73 9.31 10.98 2.33
C THR A 73 8.39 10.41 1.24
N GLY A 74 7.13 10.12 1.56
CA GLY A 74 6.15 9.55 0.63
C GLY A 74 6.24 8.02 0.48
N ARG A 75 7.06 7.33 1.27
CA ARG A 75 7.21 5.86 1.24
C ARG A 75 6.10 5.21 2.04
N VAL A 76 5.48 4.18 1.48
CA VAL A 76 4.49 3.38 2.18
C VAL A 76 5.17 2.63 3.33
N ILE A 77 4.82 2.97 4.57
CA ILE A 77 5.21 2.24 5.77
C ILE A 77 4.31 1.01 5.85
N GLN A 78 4.89 -0.16 5.63
CA GLN A 78 4.22 -1.44 5.78
C GLN A 78 4.99 -2.28 6.77
N ASP A 79 4.47 -2.39 7.99
CA ASP A 79 5.15 -3.16 9.03
C ASP A 79 4.43 -4.47 9.40
N SER A 80 3.14 -4.66 9.07
CA SER A 80 2.41 -5.87 9.51
C SER A 80 1.04 -6.12 8.86
N ASP A 81 0.59 -7.37 8.90
CA ASP A 81 -0.82 -7.77 8.61
C ASP A 81 -1.39 -8.61 9.77
N CYS A 82 -2.71 -8.67 9.92
CA CYS A 82 -3.32 -9.48 10.98
C CYS A 82 -3.29 -10.99 10.66
N ALA A 83 -3.22 -11.82 11.69
CA ALA A 83 -3.30 -13.27 11.58
C ALA A 83 -4.64 -13.72 10.97
N SER A 84 -4.64 -14.91 10.36
CA SER A 84 -5.82 -15.48 9.70
C SER A 84 -7.06 -15.41 10.59
N GLY A 85 -8.16 -14.86 10.04
CA GLY A 85 -9.43 -14.71 10.76
C GLY A 85 -9.56 -13.44 11.60
N LEU A 86 -8.57 -12.54 11.57
CA LEU A 86 -8.63 -11.23 12.22
C LEU A 86 -8.65 -10.10 11.19
N LYS A 87 -9.31 -8.99 11.53
CA LYS A 87 -9.29 -7.74 10.76
C LYS A 87 -8.66 -6.62 11.58
N CYS A 88 -7.99 -5.69 10.89
CA CYS A 88 -7.49 -4.50 11.55
C CYS A 88 -8.63 -3.52 11.81
N ASP A 89 -8.97 -3.28 13.06
CA ASP A 89 -9.90 -2.22 13.44
C ASP A 89 -9.23 -0.86 13.21
N SER A 90 -9.82 -0.04 12.34
CA SER A 90 -9.30 1.28 11.99
C SER A 90 -9.36 2.29 13.14
N ASN A 91 -10.25 2.09 14.12
CA ASN A 91 -10.40 2.97 15.28
C ASN A 91 -9.35 2.67 16.35
N THR A 92 -9.19 1.39 16.70
CA THR A 92 -8.27 0.97 17.77
C THR A 92 -6.87 0.64 17.26
N ARG A 93 -6.69 0.51 15.93
CA ARG A 93 -5.47 0.05 15.26
C ARG A 93 -5.00 -1.31 15.77
N LYS A 94 -5.95 -2.20 16.08
CA LYS A 94 -5.68 -3.53 16.62
C LYS A 94 -6.32 -4.62 15.80
N CYS A 95 -5.69 -5.78 15.77
CA CYS A 95 -6.28 -6.97 15.16
C CYS A 95 -7.42 -7.49 16.05
N VAL A 96 -8.64 -7.47 15.51
CA VAL A 96 -9.87 -7.92 16.18
C VAL A 96 -10.55 -9.01 15.34
N GLU A 97 -11.46 -9.76 15.96
CA GLU A 97 -12.33 -10.66 15.21
C GLU A 97 -13.31 -9.82 14.36
N PRO A 98 -13.62 -10.28 13.12
CA PRO A 98 -14.45 -9.55 12.17
C PRO A 98 -15.91 -9.39 12.59
#